data_AF-A0A7W5C100-F1
#
_entry.id   AF-A0A7W5C100-F1
#
_cell.length_a   1.000
_cell.length_b   1.000
_cell.length_c   1.000
_cell.angle_alpha   90.00
_cell.angle_beta   90.00
_cell.angle_gamma   90.00
#
_symmetry.space_group_name_H-M   'P 1'
#
loop_
_entity.id
_entity.type
_entity.pdbx_description
1 polymer ?
#
loop_
_entity_poly.entity_id
_entity_poly.type
_entity_poly.pdbx_seq_one_letter_code
_entity_poly.pdbx_strand_id
1 'polypeptide(L)'
;MLLEQLQSVQQELEKEVQRRQEQQACHESLRSEKATLDKQLEHLKSSLKQQSDQRERLEQDAAQSFQLNQELSEENELLVKQLHIVQEELERHVVQGEQRDSEHSQLSSQHSELSSKHLLLQRRLVKLSETSERRARDLQVVRDQVASLKEQQQEEKCQHVLALFAAHQQRVRGQIKRESRLFKREKKVVHDSGFFHHDWYLEQNPDVVEAGIEPVEHYLKTGAVEGRDPGPEFDTVWYLLNYPDVVKSGVNPLLHYIHYGYQEGRSPHSGRPALPAPATGR
;
A
#
# COMPACT_ATOMS: atom_id res chain seq x y z
N MET A 1 36.35 98.03 -153.56
CA MET A 1 34.99 98.30 -153.07
C MET A 1 34.16 97.04 -152.83
N LEU A 2 33.59 96.35 -153.83
CA LEU A 2 32.71 95.18 -153.54
C LEU A 2 33.46 94.00 -152.89
N LEU A 3 34.70 93.74 -153.31
CA LEU A 3 35.50 92.62 -152.82
C LEU A 3 35.98 92.81 -151.37
N GLU A 4 36.32 94.06 -150.99
CA GLU A 4 36.71 94.43 -149.63
C GLU A 4 35.51 94.38 -148.67
N GLN A 5 34.32 94.77 -149.13
CA GLN A 5 33.08 94.62 -148.36
C GLN A 5 32.76 93.13 -148.13
N LEU A 6 32.97 92.28 -149.14
CA LEU A 6 32.75 90.83 -149.03
C LEU A 6 33.75 90.16 -148.07
N GLN A 7 35.03 90.57 -148.10
CA GLN A 7 36.06 90.11 -147.18
C GLN A 7 35.82 90.57 -145.73
N SER A 8 35.36 91.81 -145.53
CA SER A 8 34.98 92.33 -144.22
C SER A 8 33.80 91.57 -143.63
N VAL A 9 32.75 91.31 -144.44
CA VAL A 9 31.59 90.52 -144.02
C VAL A 9 31.97 89.06 -143.75
N GLN A 10 32.89 88.48 -144.53
CA GLN A 10 33.45 87.14 -144.25
C GLN A 10 34.18 87.08 -142.90
N GLN A 11 35.06 88.05 -142.61
CA GLN A 11 35.77 88.10 -141.33
C GLN A 11 34.84 88.34 -140.14
N GLU A 12 33.79 89.15 -140.30
CA GLU A 12 32.75 89.32 -139.26
C GLU A 12 31.94 88.04 -139.06
N LEU A 13 31.58 87.35 -140.14
CA LEU A 13 30.87 86.08 -140.08
C LEU A 13 31.71 84.99 -139.41
N GLU A 14 33.01 84.91 -139.70
CA GLU A 14 33.95 83.99 -139.06
C GLU A 14 34.09 84.27 -137.56
N LYS A 15 34.21 85.55 -137.16
CA LYS A 15 34.24 85.94 -135.74
C LYS A 15 32.94 85.59 -135.03
N GLU A 16 31.79 85.74 -135.68
CA GLU A 16 30.51 85.33 -135.10
C GLU A 16 30.34 83.81 -135.03
N VAL A 17 30.85 83.06 -136.01
CA VAL A 17 30.90 81.59 -135.94
C VAL A 17 31.80 81.14 -134.79
N GLN A 18 32.97 81.75 -134.63
CA GLN A 18 33.90 81.48 -133.53
C GLN A 18 33.24 81.78 -132.16
N ARG A 19 32.59 82.94 -132.02
CA ARG A 19 31.84 83.30 -130.81
C ARG A 19 30.73 82.31 -130.50
N ARG A 20 29.99 81.85 -131.51
CA ARG A 20 28.94 80.83 -131.33
C ARG A 20 29.52 79.48 -130.94
N GLN A 21 30.68 79.08 -131.49
CA GLN A 21 31.38 77.85 -131.11
C GLN A 21 31.89 77.91 -129.67
N GLU A 22 32.49 79.03 -129.27
CA GLU A 22 32.93 79.26 -127.88
C GLU A 22 31.75 79.28 -126.91
N GLN A 23 30.64 79.92 -127.29
CA GLN A 23 29.39 79.90 -126.52
C GLN A 23 28.80 78.49 -126.43
N GLN A 24 28.83 77.70 -127.51
CA GLN A 24 28.39 76.30 -127.50
C GLN A 24 29.25 75.44 -126.58
N ALA A 25 30.57 75.55 -126.66
CA ALA A 25 31.49 74.82 -125.78
C ALA A 25 31.29 75.20 -124.30
N CYS A 26 31.08 76.48 -124.01
CA CYS A 26 30.72 76.96 -122.67
C CYS A 26 29.37 76.39 -122.19
N HIS A 27 28.35 76.38 -123.05
CA HIS A 27 27.05 75.79 -122.74
C HIS A 27 27.11 74.28 -122.51
N GLU A 28 27.95 73.56 -123.26
CA GLU A 28 28.17 72.11 -123.07
C GLU A 28 28.91 71.82 -121.76
N SER A 29 29.93 72.62 -121.41
CA SER A 29 30.62 72.53 -120.12
C SER A 29 29.66 72.80 -118.95
N LEU A 30 28.84 73.85 -119.03
CA LEU A 30 27.84 74.16 -118.01
C LEU A 30 26.76 73.07 -117.91
N ARG A 31 26.38 72.43 -119.04
CA ARG A 31 25.46 71.28 -119.03
C ARG A 31 26.06 70.07 -118.33
N SER A 32 27.34 69.78 -118.57
CA SER A 32 28.00 68.63 -117.93
C SER A 32 28.18 68.86 -116.43
N GLU A 33 28.59 70.06 -116.03
CA GLU A 33 28.71 70.45 -114.62
C GLU A 33 27.35 70.40 -113.91
N LYS A 34 26.29 70.95 -114.53
CA LYS A 34 24.92 70.82 -114.02
C LYS A 34 24.51 69.36 -113.86
N ALA A 35 24.80 68.50 -114.84
CA ALA A 35 24.48 67.07 -114.75
C ALA A 35 25.26 66.35 -113.63
N THR A 36 26.50 66.76 -113.34
CA THR A 36 27.25 66.23 -112.19
C THR A 36 26.68 66.70 -110.86
N LEU A 37 26.30 67.98 -110.76
CA LEU A 37 25.65 68.53 -109.57
C LEU A 37 24.29 67.87 -109.30
N ASP A 38 23.49 67.62 -110.35
CA ASP A 38 22.21 66.92 -110.23
C ASP A 38 22.39 65.49 -109.69
N LYS A 39 23.42 64.77 -110.16
CA LYS A 39 23.76 63.43 -109.62
C LYS A 39 24.20 63.49 -108.16
N GLN A 40 25.02 64.48 -107.79
CA GLN A 40 25.44 64.67 -106.40
C GLN A 40 24.25 65.03 -105.51
N LEU A 41 23.33 65.87 -105.99
CA LEU A 41 22.09 66.21 -105.29
C LEU A 41 21.22 64.98 -105.06
N GLU A 42 21.02 64.13 -106.06
CA GLU A 42 20.25 62.89 -105.88
C GLU A 42 20.92 61.93 -104.90
N HIS A 43 22.25 61.81 -104.93
CA HIS A 43 22.98 61.01 -103.95
C HIS A 43 22.78 61.56 -102.53
N LEU A 44 22.96 62.87 -102.33
CA LEU A 44 22.77 63.52 -101.04
C LEU A 44 21.33 63.39 -100.53
N LYS A 45 20.32 63.52 -101.40
CA LYS A 45 18.92 63.28 -101.04
C LYS A 45 18.69 61.84 -100.58
N SER A 46 19.25 60.86 -101.30
CA SER A 46 19.11 59.45 -100.94
C SER A 46 19.80 59.14 -99.61
N SER A 47 20.98 59.72 -99.36
CA SER A 47 21.71 59.57 -98.10
C SER A 47 20.98 60.25 -96.94
N LEU A 48 20.45 61.46 -97.15
CA LEU A 48 19.65 62.17 -96.15
C LEU A 48 18.39 61.38 -95.78
N LYS A 49 17.72 60.77 -96.77
CA LYS A 49 16.56 59.90 -96.52
C LYS A 49 16.96 58.67 -95.70
N GLN A 50 18.05 58.00 -96.05
CA GLN A 50 18.56 56.87 -95.27
C GLN A 50 18.89 57.26 -93.82
N GLN A 51 19.52 58.42 -93.60
CA GLN A 51 19.80 58.92 -92.25
C GLN A 51 18.52 59.28 -91.49
N SER A 52 17.53 59.85 -92.15
CA SER A 52 16.21 60.12 -91.56
C SER A 52 15.53 58.82 -91.12
N ASP A 53 15.47 57.83 -92.00
CA ASP A 53 14.85 56.52 -91.72
C ASP A 53 15.62 55.79 -90.59
N GLN A 54 16.95 55.88 -90.56
CA GLN A 54 17.77 55.28 -89.50
C GLN A 54 17.55 55.97 -88.15
N ARG A 55 17.47 57.31 -88.14
CA ARG A 55 17.20 58.09 -86.93
C ARG A 55 15.82 57.74 -86.37
N GLU A 56 14.81 57.62 -87.21
CA GLU A 56 13.45 57.25 -86.78
C GLU A 56 13.43 55.85 -86.13
N ARG A 57 14.16 54.88 -86.68
CA ARG A 57 14.29 53.54 -86.05
C ARG A 57 14.99 53.62 -84.69
N LEU A 58 16.10 54.36 -84.60
CA LEU A 58 16.81 54.54 -83.32
C LEU A 58 15.96 55.26 -82.27
N GLU A 59 15.13 56.23 -82.68
CA GLU A 59 14.18 56.90 -81.79
C GLU A 59 13.11 55.91 -81.29
N GLN A 60 12.61 55.02 -82.15
CA GLN A 60 11.68 53.95 -81.75
C GLN A 60 12.32 52.94 -80.79
N ASP A 61 13.54 52.46 -81.09
CA ASP A 61 14.27 51.52 -80.23
C ASP A 61 14.59 52.13 -78.86
N ALA A 62 14.96 53.42 -78.83
CA ALA A 62 15.21 54.16 -77.59
C ALA A 62 13.92 54.32 -76.76
N ALA A 63 12.78 54.60 -77.40
CA ALA A 63 11.49 54.68 -76.73
C ALA A 63 11.06 53.33 -76.14
N GLN A 64 11.24 52.23 -76.89
CA GLN A 64 10.97 50.87 -76.39
C GLN A 64 11.88 50.51 -75.21
N SER A 65 13.18 50.80 -75.31
CA SER A 65 14.14 50.53 -74.24
C SER A 65 13.82 51.34 -72.97
N PHE A 66 13.35 52.58 -73.14
CA PHE A 66 12.90 53.40 -72.01
C PHE A 66 11.67 52.79 -71.32
N GLN A 67 10.67 52.34 -72.08
CA GLN A 67 9.48 51.68 -71.53
C GLN A 67 9.85 50.39 -70.78
N LEU A 68 10.68 49.53 -71.37
CA LEU A 68 11.10 48.29 -70.73
C LEU A 68 11.89 48.54 -69.43
N ASN A 69 12.76 49.55 -69.42
CA ASN A 69 13.50 49.92 -68.20
C ASN A 69 12.57 50.47 -67.11
N GLN A 70 11.50 51.17 -67.49
CA GLN A 70 10.50 51.63 -66.55
C GLN A 70 9.74 50.44 -65.92
N GLU A 71 9.24 49.52 -66.75
CA GLU A 71 8.57 48.28 -66.28
C GLU A 71 9.48 47.46 -65.37
N LEU A 72 10.73 47.25 -65.77
CA LEU A 72 11.72 46.53 -64.96
C LEU A 72 12.02 47.24 -63.63
N SER A 73 12.01 48.57 -63.61
CA SER A 73 12.18 49.34 -62.37
C SER A 73 10.99 49.15 -61.43
N GLU A 74 9.77 49.14 -61.96
CA GLU A 74 8.55 48.91 -61.18
C GLU A 74 8.51 47.48 -60.60
N GLU A 75 8.90 46.47 -61.39
CA GLU A 75 9.02 45.08 -60.92
C GLU A 75 10.09 44.94 -59.82
N ASN A 76 11.26 45.56 -60.00
CA ASN A 76 12.32 45.54 -58.98
C ASN A 76 11.87 46.20 -57.68
N GLU A 77 11.13 47.31 -57.75
CA GLU A 77 10.58 47.97 -56.57
C GLU A 77 9.58 47.06 -55.83
N LEU A 78 8.74 46.33 -56.56
CA LEU A 78 7.80 45.37 -55.98
C LEU A 78 8.54 44.20 -55.31
N LEU A 79 9.56 43.64 -55.97
CA LEU A 79 10.36 42.55 -55.42
C LEU A 79 11.09 42.96 -54.15
N VAL A 80 11.64 44.18 -54.09
CA VAL A 80 12.26 44.73 -52.87
C VAL A 80 11.25 44.82 -51.73
N LYS A 81 10.01 45.28 -52.01
CA LYS A 81 8.94 45.32 -51.00
C LYS A 81 8.58 43.92 -50.50
N GLN A 82 8.49 42.94 -51.39
CA GLN A 82 8.21 41.54 -51.03
C GLN A 82 9.33 40.94 -50.18
N LEU A 83 10.60 41.16 -50.56
CA LEU A 83 11.75 40.71 -49.79
C LEU A 83 11.76 41.31 -48.38
N HIS A 84 11.38 42.58 -48.25
CA HIS A 84 11.30 43.22 -46.94
C HIS A 84 10.25 42.58 -46.03
N ILE A 85 9.05 42.27 -46.57
CA ILE A 85 7.99 41.58 -45.82
C ILE A 85 8.49 40.21 -45.33
N VAL A 86 9.10 39.42 -46.21
CA VAL A 86 9.63 38.10 -45.86
C VAL A 86 10.74 38.21 -44.81
N GLN A 87 11.58 39.23 -44.90
CA GLN A 87 12.64 39.47 -43.91
C GLN A 87 12.05 39.79 -42.53
N GLU A 88 11.05 40.67 -42.45
CA GLU A 88 10.36 40.96 -41.18
C GLU A 88 9.69 39.71 -40.58
N GLU A 89 9.05 38.88 -41.42
CA GLU A 89 8.44 37.63 -40.95
C GLU A 89 9.49 36.65 -40.41
N LEU A 90 10.63 36.53 -41.09
CA LEU A 90 11.74 35.70 -40.63
C LEU A 90 12.29 36.18 -39.29
N GLU A 91 12.51 37.49 -39.13
CA GLU A 91 12.98 38.09 -37.87
C GLU A 91 11.99 37.83 -36.72
N ARG A 92 10.68 37.95 -36.97
CA ARG A 92 9.65 37.58 -35.99
C ARG A 92 9.72 36.10 -35.60
N HIS A 93 9.90 35.21 -36.57
CA HIS A 93 10.02 33.78 -36.30
C HIS A 93 11.29 33.42 -35.52
N VAL A 94 12.41 34.10 -35.78
CA VAL A 94 13.65 33.91 -35.01
C VAL A 94 13.44 34.31 -33.55
N VAL A 95 12.87 35.48 -33.28
CA VAL A 95 12.59 35.94 -31.90
C VAL A 95 11.62 34.99 -31.18
N GLN A 96 10.58 34.50 -31.87
CA GLN A 96 9.67 33.49 -31.31
C GLN A 96 10.39 32.16 -31.01
N GLY A 97 11.35 31.76 -31.85
CA GLY A 97 12.19 30.58 -31.63
C GLY A 97 13.02 30.70 -30.36
N GLU A 98 13.72 31.83 -30.18
CA GLU A 98 14.52 32.10 -28.99
C GLU A 98 13.68 32.12 -27.70
N GLN A 99 12.47 32.70 -27.77
CA GLN A 99 11.52 32.68 -26.65
C GLN A 99 11.11 31.25 -26.29
N ARG A 100 10.75 30.43 -27.29
CA ARG A 100 10.39 29.02 -27.08
C ARG A 100 11.56 28.19 -26.53
N ASP A 101 12.78 28.44 -26.98
CA ASP A 101 13.98 27.75 -26.49
C ASP A 101 14.27 28.13 -25.03
N SER A 102 14.07 29.40 -24.66
CA SER A 102 14.15 29.86 -23.26
C SER A 102 13.07 29.19 -22.40
N GLU A 103 11.81 29.17 -22.85
CA GLU A 103 10.70 28.51 -22.15
C GLU A 103 10.96 27.00 -21.98
N HIS A 104 11.41 26.31 -23.05
CA HIS A 104 11.74 24.90 -23.00
C HIS A 104 12.90 24.62 -22.03
N SER A 105 13.90 25.49 -21.99
CA SER A 105 15.02 25.38 -21.04
C SER A 105 14.55 25.53 -19.59
N GLN A 106 13.66 26.48 -19.31
CA GLN A 106 13.04 26.67 -17.98
C GLN A 106 12.16 25.47 -17.58
N LEU A 107 11.34 24.96 -18.50
CA LEU A 107 10.51 23.78 -18.26
C LEU A 107 11.37 22.52 -18.02
N SER A 108 12.46 22.38 -18.77
CA SER A 108 13.42 21.27 -18.60
C SER A 108 14.10 21.31 -17.22
N SER A 109 14.51 22.49 -16.75
CA SER A 109 15.09 22.63 -15.40
C SER A 109 14.07 22.30 -14.32
N GLN A 110 12.82 22.79 -14.45
CA GLN A 110 11.73 22.45 -13.53
C GLN A 110 11.41 20.95 -13.53
N HIS A 111 11.38 20.32 -14.70
CA HIS A 111 11.15 18.89 -14.83
C HIS A 111 12.26 18.07 -14.15
N SER A 112 13.53 18.47 -14.33
CA SER A 112 14.67 17.86 -13.64
C SER A 112 14.55 17.98 -12.11
N GLU A 113 14.19 19.16 -11.60
CA GLU A 113 13.94 19.36 -10.16
C GLU A 113 12.80 18.48 -9.65
N LEU A 114 11.66 18.44 -10.35
CA LEU A 114 10.52 17.60 -9.97
C LEU A 114 10.88 16.11 -9.99
N SER A 115 11.63 15.67 -10.99
CA SER A 115 12.13 14.30 -11.11
C SER A 115 13.02 13.93 -9.93
N SER A 116 13.93 14.83 -9.53
CA SER A 116 14.78 14.62 -8.35
C SER A 116 13.97 14.52 -7.04
N LYS A 117 12.95 15.37 -6.87
CA LYS A 117 12.02 15.33 -5.73
C LYS A 117 11.20 14.03 -5.72
N HIS A 118 10.72 13.60 -6.88
CA HIS A 118 10.00 12.34 -7.03
C HIS A 118 10.85 11.15 -6.61
N LEU A 119 12.12 11.09 -7.04
CA LEU A 119 13.05 10.03 -6.65
C LEU A 119 13.31 10.00 -5.13
N LEU A 120 13.45 11.18 -4.50
CA LEU A 120 13.60 11.29 -3.05
C LEU A 120 12.34 10.79 -2.31
N LEU A 121 11.14 11.14 -2.80
CA LEU A 121 9.88 10.68 -2.23
C LEU A 121 9.71 9.16 -2.38
N GLN A 122 10.05 8.60 -3.54
CA GLN A 122 10.05 7.14 -3.76
C GLN A 122 10.96 6.43 -2.75
N ARG A 123 12.20 6.91 -2.58
CA ARG A 123 13.14 6.36 -1.58
C ARG A 123 12.58 6.45 -0.16
N ARG A 124 11.91 7.55 0.19
CA ARG A 124 11.29 7.73 1.51
C ARG A 124 10.11 6.77 1.71
N LEU A 125 9.30 6.56 0.69
CA LEU A 125 8.19 5.60 0.72
C LEU A 125 8.68 4.17 0.98
N VAL A 126 9.75 3.74 0.30
CA VAL A 126 10.36 2.41 0.53
C VAL A 126 10.86 2.27 1.97
N LYS A 127 11.56 3.28 2.51
CA LYS A 127 12.00 3.25 3.91
C LYS A 127 10.82 3.18 4.88
N LEU A 128 9.75 3.92 4.60
CA LEU A 128 8.54 3.90 5.44
C LEU A 128 7.85 2.54 5.38
N SER A 129 7.71 1.93 4.19
CA SER A 129 7.10 0.61 4.05
C SER A 129 7.90 -0.45 4.82
N GLU A 130 9.23 -0.48 4.66
CA GLU A 130 10.11 -1.37 5.42
C GLU A 130 9.96 -1.18 6.93
N THR A 131 9.89 0.06 7.42
CA THR A 131 9.71 0.32 8.86
C THR A 131 8.33 -0.12 9.36
N SER A 132 7.29 0.04 8.54
CA SER A 132 5.94 -0.41 8.88
C SER A 132 5.83 -1.94 8.94
N GLU A 133 6.47 -2.64 8.01
CA GLU A 133 6.55 -4.10 7.98
C GLU A 133 7.36 -4.66 9.15
N ARG A 134 8.46 -4.00 9.54
CA ARG A 134 9.21 -4.36 10.75
C ARG A 134 8.33 -4.21 11.99
N ARG A 135 7.67 -3.06 12.16
CA ARG A 135 6.74 -2.83 13.28
C ARG A 135 5.59 -3.84 13.31
N ALA A 136 5.05 -4.24 12.16
CA ALA A 136 4.00 -5.23 12.09
C ALA A 136 4.47 -6.61 12.58
N ARG A 137 5.70 -7.02 12.21
CA ARG A 137 6.33 -8.25 12.72
C ARG A 137 6.57 -8.18 14.22
N ASP A 138 7.12 -7.08 14.72
CA ASP A 138 7.36 -6.90 16.16
C ASP A 138 6.06 -6.96 16.96
N LEU A 139 4.99 -6.32 16.48
CA LEU A 139 3.66 -6.39 17.09
C LEU A 139 3.10 -7.81 17.09
N GLN A 140 3.36 -8.61 16.06
CA GLN A 140 2.93 -10.00 16.02
C GLN A 140 3.65 -10.83 17.08
N VAL A 141 4.97 -10.68 17.21
CA VAL A 141 5.75 -11.36 18.25
C VAL A 141 5.24 -11.01 19.64
N VAL A 142 4.96 -9.73 19.90
CA VAL A 142 4.41 -9.30 21.20
C VAL A 142 3.02 -9.90 21.44
N ARG A 143 2.14 -9.98 20.42
CA ARG A 143 0.84 -10.65 20.57
C ARG A 143 0.99 -12.12 20.92
N ASP A 144 1.89 -12.83 20.25
CA ASP A 144 2.12 -14.26 20.49
C ASP A 144 2.68 -14.48 21.91
N GLN A 145 3.59 -13.62 22.38
CA GLN A 145 4.07 -13.63 23.76
C GLN A 145 2.96 -13.37 24.79
N VAL A 146 2.07 -12.40 24.53
CA VAL A 146 0.93 -12.15 25.42
C VAL A 146 -0.03 -13.35 25.44
N ALA A 147 -0.23 -14.02 24.30
CA ALA A 147 -1.06 -15.22 24.23
C ALA A 147 -0.45 -16.37 25.05
N SER A 148 0.85 -16.64 24.91
CA SER A 148 1.53 -17.70 25.66
C SER A 148 1.56 -17.44 27.16
N LEU A 149 1.80 -16.19 27.59
CA LEU A 149 1.76 -15.82 29.01
C LEU A 149 0.36 -15.99 29.61
N LYS A 150 -0.70 -15.70 28.84
CA LYS A 150 -2.08 -15.95 29.28
C LYS A 150 -2.37 -17.44 29.43
N GLU A 151 -1.88 -18.27 28.51
CA GLU A 151 -2.02 -19.72 28.58
C GLU A 151 -1.27 -20.29 29.79
N GLN A 152 -0.02 -19.87 30.02
CA GLN A 152 0.76 -20.24 31.21
C GLN A 152 0.04 -19.85 32.51
N GLN A 153 -0.46 -18.62 32.59
CA GLN A 153 -1.21 -18.17 33.77
C GLN A 153 -2.46 -19.04 34.01
N GLN A 154 -3.15 -19.43 32.94
CA GLN A 154 -4.33 -20.27 33.05
C GLN A 154 -3.95 -21.69 33.49
N GLU A 155 -2.86 -22.23 32.96
CA GLU A 155 -2.33 -23.54 33.36
C GLU A 155 -1.90 -23.55 34.84
N GLU A 156 -1.18 -22.54 35.30
CA GLU A 156 -0.79 -22.38 36.71
C GLU A 156 -2.00 -22.30 37.64
N LYS A 157 -3.04 -21.54 37.25
CA LYS A 157 -4.31 -21.49 38.01
C LYS A 157 -4.97 -22.86 38.08
N CYS A 158 -5.05 -23.59 36.98
CA CYS A 158 -5.59 -24.95 36.94
C CYS A 158 -4.78 -25.91 37.83
N GLN A 159 -3.45 -25.87 37.74
CA GLN A 159 -2.55 -26.67 38.57
C GLN A 159 -2.72 -26.35 40.06
N HIS A 160 -2.85 -25.08 40.42
CA HIS A 160 -3.09 -24.66 41.79
C HIS A 160 -4.43 -25.20 42.33
N VAL A 161 -5.51 -25.08 41.54
CA VAL A 161 -6.82 -25.63 41.90
C VAL A 161 -6.75 -27.15 42.07
N LEU A 162 -6.10 -27.87 41.15
CA LEU A 162 -5.90 -29.32 41.24
C LEU A 162 -5.09 -29.71 42.49
N ALA A 163 -4.04 -28.95 42.82
CA ALA A 163 -3.23 -29.18 44.02
C ALA A 163 -4.06 -29.00 45.31
N LEU A 164 -4.92 -27.97 45.38
CA LEU A 164 -5.84 -27.77 46.49
C LEU A 164 -6.81 -28.95 46.64
N PHE A 165 -7.40 -29.42 45.54
CA PHE A 165 -8.28 -30.60 45.55
C PHE A 165 -7.54 -31.86 46.02
N ALA A 166 -6.33 -32.11 45.52
CA ALA A 166 -5.52 -33.26 45.93
C ALA A 166 -5.18 -33.21 47.42
N ALA A 167 -4.79 -32.05 47.95
CA ALA A 167 -4.52 -31.84 49.38
C ALA A 167 -5.78 -32.08 50.23
N HIS A 168 -6.94 -31.58 49.78
CA HIS A 168 -8.22 -31.83 50.44
C HIS A 168 -8.55 -33.33 50.47
N GLN A 169 -8.43 -34.02 49.33
CA GLN A 169 -8.66 -35.47 49.25
C GLN A 169 -7.73 -36.25 50.18
N GLN A 170 -6.44 -35.90 50.26
CA GLN A 170 -5.50 -36.54 51.19
C GLN A 170 -5.89 -36.31 52.66
N ARG A 171 -6.33 -35.09 53.02
CA ARG A 171 -6.80 -34.78 54.38
C ARG A 171 -8.03 -35.62 54.73
N VAL A 172 -9.04 -35.67 53.85
CA VAL A 172 -10.26 -36.49 54.05
C VAL A 172 -9.91 -37.97 54.16
N ARG A 173 -9.05 -38.50 53.28
CA ARG A 173 -8.55 -39.88 53.38
C ARG A 173 -7.82 -40.15 54.70
N GLY A 174 -7.02 -39.19 55.18
CA GLY A 174 -6.34 -39.28 56.46
C GLY A 174 -7.32 -39.32 57.64
N GLN A 175 -8.38 -38.51 57.59
CA GLN A 175 -9.43 -38.49 58.60
C GLN A 175 -10.20 -39.82 58.62
N ILE A 176 -10.67 -40.31 57.47
CA ILE A 176 -11.36 -41.60 57.35
C ILE A 176 -10.47 -42.74 57.86
N LYS A 177 -9.17 -42.74 57.51
CA LYS A 177 -8.23 -43.75 58.02
C LYS A 177 -8.05 -43.67 59.54
N ARG A 178 -8.06 -42.47 60.13
CA ARG A 178 -7.95 -42.28 61.59
C ARG A 178 -9.21 -42.77 62.30
N GLU A 179 -10.39 -42.37 61.83
CA GLU A 179 -11.69 -42.82 62.35
C GLU A 179 -11.81 -44.34 62.26
N SER A 180 -11.45 -44.94 61.12
CA SER A 180 -11.42 -46.40 60.96
C SER A 180 -10.46 -47.11 61.92
N ARG A 181 -9.28 -46.53 62.20
CA ARG A 181 -8.33 -47.08 63.19
C ARG A 181 -8.85 -46.97 64.62
N LEU A 182 -9.45 -45.84 64.99
CA LEU A 182 -10.06 -45.64 66.31
C LEU A 182 -11.18 -46.65 66.51
N PHE A 183 -12.09 -46.77 65.54
CA PHE A 183 -13.17 -47.73 65.54
C PHE A 183 -12.67 -49.18 65.69
N LYS A 184 -11.59 -49.55 64.98
CA LYS A 184 -10.98 -50.88 65.12
C LYS A 184 -10.38 -51.11 66.51
N ARG A 185 -9.82 -50.08 67.16
CA ARG A 185 -9.28 -50.16 68.52
C ARG A 185 -10.40 -50.31 69.55
N GLU A 186 -11.45 -49.51 69.43
CA GLU A 186 -12.64 -49.55 70.30
C GLU A 186 -13.32 -50.91 70.22
N LYS A 187 -13.52 -51.44 69.01
CA LYS A 187 -14.02 -52.79 68.78
C LYS A 187 -13.17 -53.86 69.47
N LYS A 188 -11.84 -53.73 69.40
CA LYS A 188 -10.93 -54.63 70.09
C LYS A 188 -11.02 -54.50 71.61
N VAL A 189 -11.11 -53.28 72.16
CA VAL A 189 -11.26 -53.06 73.60
C VAL A 189 -12.56 -53.67 74.12
N VAL A 190 -13.67 -53.49 73.41
CA VAL A 190 -14.96 -54.08 73.78
C VAL A 190 -14.87 -55.60 73.75
N HIS A 191 -14.32 -56.17 72.67
CA HIS A 191 -14.13 -57.61 72.54
C HIS A 191 -13.23 -58.19 73.66
N ASP A 192 -12.08 -57.58 73.93
CA ASP A 192 -11.10 -58.09 74.88
C ASP A 192 -11.50 -57.86 76.35
N SER A 193 -12.50 -56.99 76.61
CA SER A 193 -12.94 -56.68 77.97
C SER A 193 -13.79 -57.76 78.62
N GLY A 194 -14.35 -58.69 77.84
CA GLY A 194 -15.21 -59.77 78.33
C GLY A 194 -16.64 -59.35 78.67
N PHE A 195 -16.97 -58.04 78.66
CA PHE A 195 -18.32 -57.54 78.94
C PHE A 195 -19.28 -57.63 77.76
N PHE A 196 -18.76 -57.86 76.54
CA PHE A 196 -19.59 -58.06 75.35
C PHE A 196 -19.75 -59.55 75.07
N HIS A 197 -20.98 -60.03 75.07
CA HIS A 197 -21.29 -61.44 74.84
C HIS A 197 -21.89 -61.63 73.45
N HIS A 198 -21.08 -62.15 72.52
CA HIS A 198 -21.44 -62.27 71.10
C HIS A 198 -22.76 -63.01 70.86
N ASP A 199 -22.87 -64.25 71.34
CA ASP A 199 -24.03 -65.11 71.05
C ASP A 199 -25.28 -64.59 71.77
N TRP A 200 -25.14 -64.11 73.00
CA TRP A 200 -26.21 -63.49 73.77
C TRP A 200 -26.75 -62.23 73.08
N TYR A 201 -25.86 -61.39 72.56
CA TYR A 201 -26.26 -60.16 71.87
C TYR A 201 -27.07 -60.48 70.60
N LEU A 202 -26.72 -61.53 69.86
CA LEU A 202 -27.47 -61.96 68.68
C LEU A 202 -28.82 -62.59 69.03
N GLU A 203 -28.90 -63.36 70.11
CA GLU A 203 -30.15 -63.92 70.61
C GLU A 203 -31.16 -62.83 71.01
N GLN A 204 -30.68 -61.76 71.66
CA GLN A 204 -31.53 -60.64 72.07
C GLN A 204 -31.85 -59.67 70.93
N ASN A 205 -31.09 -59.70 69.83
CA ASN A 205 -31.22 -58.75 68.72
C ASN A 205 -31.27 -59.48 67.36
N PRO A 206 -32.40 -60.15 67.01
CA PRO A 206 -32.54 -60.88 65.75
C PRO A 206 -32.43 -60.00 64.50
N ASP A 207 -32.75 -58.72 64.61
CA ASP A 207 -32.62 -57.72 63.54
C ASP A 207 -31.16 -57.51 63.12
N VAL A 208 -30.21 -57.64 64.05
CA VAL A 208 -28.76 -57.57 63.76
C VAL A 208 -28.30 -58.80 62.99
N VAL A 209 -28.89 -59.98 63.27
CA VAL A 209 -28.65 -61.21 62.52
C VAL A 209 -29.13 -61.07 61.08
N GLU A 210 -30.36 -60.59 60.88
CA GLU A 210 -30.96 -60.40 59.55
C GLU A 210 -30.17 -59.39 58.70
N ALA A 211 -29.67 -58.33 59.33
CA ALA A 211 -28.84 -57.32 58.68
C ALA A 211 -27.42 -57.82 58.32
N GLY A 212 -26.99 -58.97 58.86
CA GLY A 212 -25.64 -59.52 58.64
C GLY A 212 -24.51 -58.62 59.16
N ILE A 213 -24.80 -57.74 60.12
CA ILE A 213 -23.82 -56.81 60.71
C ILE A 213 -23.13 -57.50 61.88
N GLU A 214 -21.82 -57.31 62.02
CA GLU A 214 -21.09 -57.89 63.15
C GLU A 214 -21.58 -57.30 64.50
N PRO A 215 -21.89 -58.12 65.51
CA PRO A 215 -22.58 -57.68 66.73
C PRO A 215 -21.89 -56.54 67.49
N VAL A 216 -20.57 -56.65 67.68
CA VAL A 216 -19.76 -55.64 68.37
C VAL A 216 -19.76 -54.33 67.59
N GLU A 217 -19.73 -54.40 66.27
CA GLU A 217 -19.76 -53.23 65.40
C GLU A 217 -21.12 -52.54 65.40
N HIS A 218 -22.21 -53.32 65.40
CA HIS A 218 -23.54 -52.79 65.58
C HIS A 218 -23.67 -52.07 66.93
N TYR A 219 -23.26 -52.71 68.03
CA TYR A 219 -23.36 -52.11 69.36
C TYR A 219 -22.59 -50.78 69.47
N LEU A 220 -21.37 -50.73 68.95
CA LEU A 220 -20.53 -49.53 69.00
C LEU A 220 -21.08 -48.37 68.15
N LYS A 221 -21.70 -48.66 66.99
CA LYS A 221 -22.21 -47.62 66.08
C LYS A 221 -23.61 -47.12 66.43
N THR A 222 -24.51 -48.03 66.79
CA THR A 222 -25.94 -47.74 66.94
C THR A 222 -26.54 -48.37 68.19
N GLY A 223 -26.18 -49.61 68.52
CA GLY A 223 -26.85 -50.37 69.59
C GLY A 223 -26.78 -49.72 70.97
N ALA A 224 -25.67 -49.06 71.33
CA ALA A 224 -25.58 -48.36 72.62
C ALA A 224 -26.44 -47.08 72.69
N VAL A 225 -26.63 -46.38 71.56
CA VAL A 225 -27.52 -45.21 71.47
C VAL A 225 -28.98 -45.66 71.53
N GLU A 226 -29.28 -46.83 70.97
CA GLU A 226 -30.59 -47.49 71.04
C GLU A 226 -30.88 -48.08 72.43
N GLY A 227 -29.93 -48.03 73.37
CA GLY A 227 -30.09 -48.56 74.72
C GLY A 227 -30.05 -50.09 74.81
N ARG A 228 -29.48 -50.78 73.81
CA ARG A 228 -29.33 -52.25 73.85
C ARG A 228 -28.25 -52.62 74.85
N ASP A 229 -28.33 -53.79 75.45
CA ASP A 229 -27.29 -54.27 76.37
C ASP A 229 -26.23 -55.07 75.59
N PRO A 230 -24.92 -54.84 75.85
CA PRO A 230 -23.84 -55.61 75.22
C PRO A 230 -23.72 -57.02 75.79
N GLY A 231 -24.33 -57.26 76.95
CA GLY A 231 -24.27 -58.52 77.67
C GLY A 231 -24.95 -58.45 79.03
N PRO A 232 -25.16 -59.61 79.68
CA PRO A 232 -25.80 -59.71 80.99
C PRO A 232 -25.12 -58.90 82.11
N GLU A 233 -23.83 -58.60 81.97
CA GLU A 233 -23.03 -57.92 82.99
C GLU A 233 -23.01 -56.38 82.85
N PHE A 234 -23.72 -55.82 81.87
CA PHE A 234 -23.75 -54.38 81.65
C PHE A 234 -25.13 -53.93 81.16
N ASP A 235 -25.78 -53.04 81.92
CA ASP A 235 -27.09 -52.48 81.58
C ASP A 235 -26.89 -51.06 81.01
N THR A 236 -27.02 -50.94 79.70
CA THR A 236 -26.72 -49.70 78.95
C THR A 236 -27.63 -48.56 79.38
N VAL A 237 -28.93 -48.82 79.51
CA VAL A 237 -29.93 -47.79 79.85
C VAL A 237 -29.75 -47.36 81.30
N TRP A 238 -29.59 -48.31 82.22
CA TRP A 238 -29.38 -48.01 83.63
C TRP A 238 -28.07 -47.24 83.84
N TYR A 239 -26.98 -47.63 83.17
CA TYR A 239 -25.69 -46.95 83.27
C TYR A 239 -25.77 -45.49 82.80
N LEU A 240 -26.45 -45.22 81.67
CA LEU A 240 -26.65 -43.85 81.18
C LEU A 240 -27.57 -43.01 82.07
N LEU A 241 -28.58 -43.62 82.69
CA LEU A 241 -29.49 -42.93 83.62
C LEU A 241 -28.81 -42.55 84.94
N ASN A 242 -27.92 -43.40 85.46
CA ASN A 242 -27.24 -43.16 86.75
C ASN A 242 -25.99 -42.30 86.60
N TYR A 243 -25.42 -42.21 85.38
CA TYR A 243 -24.24 -41.41 85.09
C TYR A 243 -24.49 -40.40 83.94
N PRO A 244 -25.21 -39.29 84.20
CA PRO A 244 -25.53 -38.28 83.17
C PRO A 244 -24.33 -37.56 82.55
N ASP A 245 -23.16 -37.61 83.20
CA ASP A 245 -21.89 -37.11 82.65
C ASP A 245 -21.44 -37.92 81.44
N VAL A 246 -21.70 -39.23 81.42
CA VAL A 246 -21.41 -40.10 80.27
C VAL A 246 -22.28 -39.72 79.08
N VAL A 247 -23.57 -39.44 79.32
CA VAL A 247 -24.51 -38.94 78.28
C VAL A 247 -24.00 -37.62 77.69
N LYS A 248 -23.55 -36.68 78.53
CA LYS A 248 -23.01 -35.39 78.07
C LYS A 248 -21.70 -35.55 77.29
N SER A 249 -20.89 -36.55 77.63
CA SER A 249 -19.64 -36.84 76.92
C SER A 249 -19.85 -37.44 75.52
N GLY A 250 -21.02 -38.05 75.28
CA GLY A 250 -21.31 -38.75 74.02
C GLY A 250 -20.47 -40.01 73.78
N VAL A 251 -19.65 -40.44 74.75
CA VAL A 251 -18.85 -41.66 74.68
C VAL A 251 -19.77 -42.88 74.85
N ASN A 252 -19.50 -43.95 74.10
CA ASN A 252 -20.24 -45.20 74.27
C ASN A 252 -20.16 -45.68 75.74
N PRO A 253 -21.30 -45.98 76.40
CA PRO A 253 -21.36 -46.25 77.83
C PRO A 253 -20.48 -47.43 78.26
N LEU A 254 -20.42 -48.49 77.45
CA LEU A 254 -19.56 -49.64 77.74
C LEU A 254 -18.08 -49.28 77.64
N LEU A 255 -17.67 -48.53 76.61
CA LEU A 255 -16.29 -48.05 76.48
C LEU A 255 -15.90 -47.13 77.64
N HIS A 256 -16.81 -46.24 78.06
CA HIS A 256 -16.58 -45.39 79.23
C HIS A 256 -16.40 -46.24 80.49
N TYR A 257 -17.21 -47.26 80.69
CA TYR A 257 -17.09 -48.14 81.84
C TYR A 257 -15.77 -48.91 81.86
N ILE A 258 -15.37 -49.49 80.73
CA ILE A 258 -14.10 -50.23 80.58
C ILE A 258 -12.90 -49.33 80.86
N HIS A 259 -12.90 -48.09 80.36
CA HIS A 259 -11.76 -47.19 80.47
C HIS A 259 -11.69 -46.42 81.79
N TYR A 260 -12.84 -46.01 82.34
CA TYR A 260 -12.89 -45.11 83.50
C TYR A 260 -13.81 -45.65 84.59
N GLY A 261 -15.01 -46.10 84.23
CA GLY A 261 -16.06 -46.45 85.20
C GLY A 261 -15.63 -47.52 86.21
N TYR A 262 -14.88 -48.55 85.78
CA TYR A 262 -14.35 -49.57 86.69
C TYR A 262 -13.39 -49.00 87.74
N GLN A 263 -12.48 -48.10 87.35
CA GLN A 263 -11.50 -47.48 88.27
C GLN A 263 -12.14 -46.41 89.16
N GLU A 264 -13.17 -45.73 88.65
CA GLU A 264 -13.96 -44.75 89.38
C GLU A 264 -14.97 -45.39 90.35
N GLY A 265 -15.02 -46.73 90.43
CA GLY A 265 -15.93 -47.46 91.30
C GLY A 265 -17.40 -47.37 90.90
N ARG A 266 -17.68 -47.08 89.62
CA ARG A 266 -19.04 -47.04 89.07
C ARG A 266 -19.58 -48.46 88.94
N SER A 267 -20.87 -48.63 89.13
CA SER A 267 -21.54 -49.92 88.92
C SER A 267 -21.95 -50.05 87.45
N PRO A 268 -21.72 -51.19 86.77
CA PRO A 268 -22.15 -51.41 85.39
C PRO A 268 -23.64 -51.76 85.24
N HIS A 269 -24.31 -52.14 86.33
CA HIS A 269 -25.70 -52.55 86.35
C HIS A 269 -26.34 -52.32 87.73
N SER A 270 -27.67 -52.44 87.80
CA SER A 270 -28.50 -52.20 89.00
C SER A 270 -28.39 -53.25 90.13
N GLY A 271 -27.38 -54.13 90.11
CA GLY A 271 -27.21 -55.19 91.12
C GLY A 271 -28.19 -56.37 91.03
N ARG A 272 -28.94 -56.53 89.92
CA ARG A 272 -29.67 -57.78 89.63
C ARG A 272 -28.71 -58.86 89.08
N PRO A 273 -28.74 -60.11 89.58
CA PRO A 273 -28.04 -61.21 88.91
C PRO A 273 -28.72 -61.46 87.57
N ALA A 274 -27.95 -61.41 86.49
CA ALA A 274 -28.44 -61.75 85.17
C ALA A 274 -28.83 -63.24 85.13
N LEU A 275 -29.95 -63.54 84.47
CA LEU A 275 -30.40 -64.91 84.22
C LEU A 275 -29.27 -65.72 83.56
N PRO A 276 -29.03 -66.99 83.96
CA PRO A 276 -27.96 -67.79 83.38
C PRO A 276 -28.20 -68.01 81.88
N ALA A 277 -27.16 -67.80 81.08
CA ALA A 277 -27.15 -68.10 79.66
C ALA A 277 -27.51 -69.59 79.39
N PRO A 278 -28.22 -69.93 78.31
CA PRO A 278 -28.52 -71.31 77.97
C PRO A 278 -27.22 -72.10 77.69
N ALA A 279 -27.16 -73.31 78.24
CA ALA A 279 -26.01 -74.20 78.15
C ALA A 279 -25.62 -74.50 76.69
N THR A 280 -24.33 -74.36 76.42
CA THR A 280 -23.63 -74.75 75.18
C THR A 280 -24.02 -76.16 74.71
N GLY A 281 -24.53 -76.27 73.49
CA GLY A 281 -24.63 -77.50 72.70
C GLY A 281 -23.82 -77.35 71.41
N ARG A 282 -22.99 -78.35 71.11
CA ARG A 282 -22.02 -78.45 70.00
C ARG A 282 -22.41 -77.86 68.66
#